data_AF-A0A9E0E488-F1
#
_entry.id   AF-A0A9E0E488-F1
#
_cell.length_a   1.000
_cell.length_b   1.000
_cell.length_c   1.000
_cell.angle_alpha   90.00
_cell.angle_beta   90.00
_cell.angle_gamma   90.00
#
_symmetry.space_group_name_H-M   'P 1'
#
loop_
_entity.id
_entity.type
_entity.pdbx_description
1 polymer ?
#
loop_
_entity_poly.entity_id
_entity_poly.type
_entity_poly.pdbx_seq_one_letter_code
_entity_poly.pdbx_strand_id
1 'polypeptide(L)'
;MFIPQGTAVTTKAAYDHKDDILVLEMGSNGGWDDYDELISQYQAVIDYTGCENYIIVGDTDDPGTSLADNSQSYLEDGDDYVGADDTAWEAALREAFGEHFFNTRVYMIQNGLDDCGLKKEKIDELYGAFGYISVKLRSDWTHFNAYGYYSKGVGIYKKGVELGYWE
;
A
#
# COMPACT_ATOMS: atom_id res chain seq x y z
N MET A 1 42.68 -3.47 10.52
CA MET A 1 41.92 -3.50 9.24
C MET A 1 41.36 -2.10 9.03
N PHE A 2 41.60 -1.48 7.88
CA PHE A 2 41.06 -0.17 7.50
C PHE A 2 40.01 -0.42 6.41
N ILE A 3 38.77 0.03 6.63
CA ILE A 3 37.69 -0.02 5.64
C ILE A 3 37.62 1.38 5.01
N PRO A 4 37.90 1.56 3.70
CA PRO A 4 37.77 2.85 3.04
C PRO A 4 36.36 3.43 3.17
N GLN A 5 36.28 4.75 3.30
CA GLN A 5 35.00 5.46 3.21
C GLN A 5 34.32 5.15 1.86
N GLY A 6 33.02 4.88 1.89
CA GLY A 6 32.26 4.48 0.71
C GLY A 6 32.32 2.98 0.39
N THR A 7 33.01 2.16 1.19
CA THR A 7 32.90 0.70 1.06
C THR A 7 31.46 0.27 1.34
N ALA A 8 30.81 -0.35 0.36
CA ALA A 8 29.48 -0.92 0.53
C ALA A 8 29.51 -2.00 1.63
N VAL A 9 28.60 -1.90 2.60
CA VAL A 9 28.45 -2.86 3.68
C VAL A 9 27.17 -3.64 3.43
N THR A 10 27.30 -4.93 3.14
CA THR A 10 26.16 -5.85 3.08
C THR A 10 26.04 -6.54 4.42
N THR A 11 24.88 -6.40 5.07
CA THR A 11 24.61 -7.16 6.30
C THR A 11 24.41 -8.63 5.96
N LYS A 12 24.69 -9.52 6.91
CA LYS A 12 24.41 -10.95 6.72
C LYS A 12 22.94 -11.20 6.37
N ALA A 13 22.01 -10.46 6.97
CA ALA A 13 20.58 -10.55 6.67
C ALA A 13 20.27 -10.17 5.21
N ALA A 14 20.82 -9.05 4.71
CA ALA A 14 20.61 -8.65 3.31
C ALA A 14 21.15 -9.70 2.32
N TYR A 15 22.22 -10.40 2.67
CA TYR A 15 22.74 -11.50 1.84
C TYR A 15 21.87 -12.76 1.95
N ASP A 16 21.51 -13.18 3.17
CA ASP A 16 20.76 -14.41 3.42
C ASP A 16 19.32 -14.36 2.88
N HIS A 17 18.73 -13.16 2.80
CA HIS A 17 17.35 -12.90 2.37
C HIS A 17 17.24 -12.25 0.99
N LYS A 18 18.32 -12.24 0.20
CA LYS A 18 18.34 -11.59 -1.13
C LYS A 18 17.38 -12.22 -2.14
N ASP A 19 17.00 -13.49 -1.91
CA ASP A 19 16.09 -14.26 -2.78
C ASP A 19 14.66 -14.34 -2.18
N ASP A 20 14.41 -13.61 -1.07
CA ASP A 20 13.07 -13.51 -0.46
C ASP A 20 12.17 -12.55 -1.26
N ILE A 21 10.89 -12.50 -0.88
CA ILE A 21 9.91 -11.60 -1.47
C ILE A 21 9.95 -10.26 -0.75
N LEU A 22 10.04 -9.19 -1.52
CA LEU A 22 10.07 -7.82 -1.02
C LEU A 22 8.65 -7.24 -0.94
N VAL A 23 8.17 -6.91 0.27
CA VAL A 23 6.89 -6.21 0.44
C VAL A 23 7.19 -4.79 0.90
N LEU A 24 6.83 -3.80 0.09
CA LEU A 24 7.10 -2.38 0.36
C LEU A 24 5.81 -1.61 0.57
N GLU A 25 5.77 -0.86 1.66
CA GLU A 25 4.73 0.12 1.96
C GLU A 25 5.38 1.40 2.45
N MET A 26 5.30 2.46 1.65
CA MET A 26 5.84 3.77 2.00
C MET A 26 5.09 4.91 1.29
N GLY A 27 5.35 6.12 1.74
CA GLY A 27 4.86 7.35 1.12
C GLY A 27 3.97 8.19 2.03
N SER A 28 3.08 7.61 2.85
CA SER A 28 2.13 8.38 3.69
C SER A 28 2.81 9.37 4.65
N ASN A 29 4.05 9.07 5.08
CA ASN A 29 4.84 9.96 5.96
C ASN A 29 5.65 11.04 5.22
N GLY A 30 5.58 11.11 3.89
CA GLY A 30 6.24 12.12 3.06
C GLY A 30 7.68 11.75 2.68
N GLY A 31 8.45 12.79 2.34
CA GLY A 31 9.82 12.65 1.82
C GLY A 31 9.91 12.62 0.30
N TRP A 32 8.85 13.04 -0.39
CA TRP A 32 8.73 13.15 -1.85
C TRP A 32 7.88 14.39 -2.18
N ASP A 33 8.14 15.02 -3.33
CA ASP A 33 7.46 16.23 -3.81
C ASP A 33 6.32 15.93 -4.78
N ASP A 34 6.44 14.87 -5.58
CA ASP A 34 5.44 14.40 -6.54
C ASP A 34 5.45 12.86 -6.68
N TYR A 35 4.45 12.31 -7.39
CA TYR A 35 4.33 10.87 -7.57
C TYR A 35 5.51 10.27 -8.34
N ASP A 36 6.16 11.02 -9.25
CA ASP A 36 7.33 10.55 -9.98
C ASP A 36 8.52 10.34 -9.03
N GLU A 37 8.71 11.24 -8.06
CA GLU A 37 9.71 11.07 -7.00
C GLU A 37 9.38 9.87 -6.10
N LEU A 38 8.13 9.74 -5.65
CA LEU A 38 7.70 8.58 -4.84
C LEU A 38 7.96 7.26 -5.59
N ILE A 39 7.57 7.17 -6.86
CA ILE A 39 7.80 6.00 -7.72
C ILE A 39 9.30 5.72 -7.85
N SER A 40 10.11 6.77 -8.06
CA SER A 40 11.57 6.64 -8.17
C SER A 40 12.19 6.12 -6.87
N GLN A 41 11.66 6.49 -5.71
CA GLN A 41 12.10 5.96 -4.42
C GLN A 41 11.75 4.47 -4.27
N TYR A 42 10.55 4.05 -4.67
CA TYR A 42 10.19 2.62 -4.72
C TYR A 42 11.12 1.84 -5.63
N GLN A 43 11.35 2.35 -6.85
CA GLN A 43 12.24 1.72 -7.81
C GLN A 43 13.67 1.62 -7.28
N ALA A 44 14.17 2.64 -6.59
CA ALA A 44 15.52 2.61 -6.00
C ALA A 44 15.69 1.49 -4.97
N VAL A 45 14.66 1.18 -4.18
CA VAL A 45 14.70 0.06 -3.22
C VAL A 45 14.67 -1.28 -3.96
N ILE A 46 13.82 -1.43 -4.98
CA ILE A 46 13.76 -2.64 -5.82
C ILE A 46 15.12 -2.88 -6.51
N ASP A 47 15.68 -1.86 -7.16
CA ASP A 47 16.96 -1.93 -7.86
C ASP A 47 18.12 -2.26 -6.93
N TYR A 48 18.12 -1.67 -5.72
CA TYR A 48 19.18 -1.91 -4.74
C TYR A 48 19.14 -3.33 -4.18
N THR A 49 17.94 -3.86 -3.93
CA THR A 49 17.78 -5.23 -3.41
C THR A 49 17.99 -6.29 -4.47
N GLY A 50 17.64 -5.99 -5.74
CA GLY A 50 17.65 -6.96 -6.83
C GLY A 50 16.58 -8.04 -6.70
N CYS A 51 15.58 -7.85 -5.83
CA CYS A 51 14.46 -8.77 -5.67
C CYS A 51 13.54 -8.71 -6.89
N GLU A 52 13.43 -9.82 -7.63
CA GLU A 52 12.47 -9.95 -8.75
C GLU A 52 11.03 -10.17 -8.25
N ASN A 53 10.87 -10.76 -7.06
CA ASN A 53 9.58 -10.98 -6.44
C ASN A 53 9.28 -9.86 -5.44
N TYR A 54 8.33 -8.99 -5.77
CA TYR A 54 7.96 -7.89 -4.89
C TYR A 54 6.48 -7.52 -4.97
N ILE A 55 5.97 -6.90 -3.90
CA ILE A 55 4.62 -6.35 -3.80
C ILE A 55 4.73 -4.92 -3.31
N ILE A 56 4.12 -3.99 -4.05
CA ILE A 56 3.95 -2.59 -3.63
C ILE A 56 2.58 -2.46 -2.97
N VAL A 57 2.58 -2.07 -1.70
CA VAL A 57 1.38 -1.94 -0.87
C VAL A 57 0.96 -0.48 -0.84
N GLY A 58 -0.26 -0.21 -1.29
CA GLY A 58 -0.83 1.14 -1.30
C GLY A 58 -1.17 1.66 0.09
N ASP A 59 -1.34 2.98 0.16
CA ASP A 59 -1.69 3.71 1.38
C ASP A 59 -3.01 3.21 1.99
N THR A 60 -3.16 3.44 3.29
CA THR A 60 -4.35 3.11 4.07
C THR A 60 -5.21 4.31 4.38
N ASP A 61 -4.78 5.52 4.06
CA ASP A 61 -5.49 6.74 4.38
C ASP A 61 -6.78 6.90 3.56
N ASP A 62 -7.73 7.67 4.09
CA ASP A 62 -8.91 8.03 3.31
C ASP A 62 -8.47 9.03 2.20
N PRO A 63 -9.14 9.04 1.03
CA PRO A 63 -8.80 9.93 -0.07
C PRO A 63 -8.68 11.40 0.36
N GLY A 64 -7.58 12.04 0.00
CA GLY A 64 -7.28 13.44 0.33
C GLY A 64 -6.91 13.70 1.80
N THR A 65 -6.62 12.65 2.60
CA THR A 65 -6.24 12.81 4.01
C THR A 65 -4.79 12.42 4.32
N SER A 66 -4.07 11.86 3.33
CA SER A 66 -2.66 11.50 3.48
C SER A 66 -1.81 12.74 3.77
N LEU A 67 -0.92 12.67 4.76
CA LEU A 67 -0.12 13.82 5.18
C LEU A 67 0.90 14.26 4.11
N ALA A 68 1.30 13.33 3.25
CA ALA A 68 2.29 13.54 2.21
C ALA A 68 1.70 14.05 0.89
N ASP A 69 0.44 13.74 0.61
CA ASP A 69 -0.21 14.10 -0.64
C ASP A 69 -1.12 15.31 -0.46
N ASN A 70 -0.56 16.49 -0.73
CA ASN A 70 -1.27 17.75 -0.66
C ASN A 70 -2.09 18.06 -1.94
N SER A 71 -2.02 17.19 -2.95
CA SER A 71 -2.62 17.40 -4.27
C SER A 71 -3.91 16.60 -4.47
N GLN A 72 -4.06 15.50 -3.74
CA GLN A 72 -5.21 14.62 -3.83
C GLN A 72 -6.45 15.19 -3.14
N SER A 73 -7.59 15.04 -3.80
CA SER A 73 -8.92 15.38 -3.30
C SER A 73 -9.64 14.12 -2.81
N TYR A 74 -10.63 14.31 -1.92
CA TYR A 74 -11.59 13.26 -1.58
C TYR A 74 -12.67 13.06 -2.65
N LEU A 75 -12.70 13.93 -3.67
CA LEU A 75 -13.60 13.89 -4.82
C LEU A 75 -12.81 13.63 -6.12
N GLU A 76 -13.46 12.99 -7.08
CA GLU A 76 -13.03 12.92 -8.47
C GLU A 76 -13.35 14.22 -9.24
N ASP A 77 -12.92 14.27 -10.51
CA ASP A 77 -13.24 15.34 -11.46
C ASP A 77 -14.76 15.42 -11.70
N GLY A 78 -15.47 16.21 -10.87
CA GLY A 78 -16.91 16.40 -11.03
C GLY A 78 -17.74 16.46 -9.74
N ASP A 79 -17.12 16.63 -8.57
CA ASP A 79 -17.75 16.66 -7.24
C ASP A 79 -18.29 15.31 -6.73
N ASP A 80 -17.93 14.19 -7.38
CA ASP A 80 -18.30 12.83 -6.94
C ASP A 80 -17.20 12.21 -6.08
N TYR A 81 -17.56 11.33 -5.14
CA TYR A 81 -16.57 10.60 -4.36
C TYR A 81 -15.94 9.46 -5.16
N VAL A 82 -14.65 9.22 -4.93
CA VAL A 82 -13.86 8.17 -5.63
C VAL A 82 -14.37 6.75 -5.40
N GLY A 83 -15.06 6.48 -4.28
CA GLY A 83 -15.57 5.14 -4.00
C GLY A 83 -14.47 4.06 -4.07
N ALA A 84 -14.72 3.03 -4.88
CA ALA A 84 -13.78 1.93 -5.09
C ALA A 84 -12.90 2.10 -6.34
N ASP A 85 -13.02 3.23 -7.05
CA ASP A 85 -12.11 3.60 -8.11
C ASP A 85 -10.79 4.11 -7.49
N ASP A 86 -9.81 4.33 -8.35
CA ASP A 86 -8.45 4.66 -7.92
C ASP A 86 -8.27 6.16 -7.70
N THR A 87 -7.62 6.54 -6.61
CA THR A 87 -7.12 7.90 -6.45
C THR A 87 -5.96 8.17 -7.43
N ALA A 88 -5.58 9.43 -7.63
CA ALA A 88 -4.43 9.77 -8.46
C ALA A 88 -3.12 9.11 -7.99
N TRP A 89 -2.93 9.00 -6.67
CA TRP A 89 -1.81 8.27 -6.08
C TRP A 89 -1.87 6.79 -6.45
N GLU A 90 -3.00 6.14 -6.18
CA GLU A 90 -3.17 4.71 -6.48
C GLU A 90 -2.99 4.44 -7.96
N ALA A 91 -3.51 5.30 -8.83
CA ALA A 91 -3.31 5.26 -10.27
C ALA A 91 -1.84 5.35 -10.65
N ALA A 92 -1.10 6.30 -10.11
CA ALA A 92 0.33 6.43 -10.36
C ALA A 92 1.11 5.15 -9.98
N LEU A 93 0.83 4.56 -8.80
CA LEU A 93 1.48 3.32 -8.37
C LEU A 93 1.08 2.11 -9.23
N ARG A 94 -0.20 1.98 -9.60
CA ARG A 94 -0.65 0.89 -10.48
C ARG A 94 -0.05 1.00 -11.87
N GLU A 95 0.03 2.20 -12.43
CA GLU A 95 0.64 2.43 -13.74
C GLU A 95 2.15 2.14 -13.72
N ALA A 96 2.83 2.48 -12.63
CA ALA A 96 4.26 2.22 -12.47
C ALA A 96 4.60 0.75 -12.22
N PHE A 97 3.84 0.05 -11.36
CA PHE A 97 4.20 -1.28 -10.86
C PHE A 97 3.29 -2.41 -11.38
N GLY A 98 2.23 -2.08 -12.12
CA GLY A 98 1.34 -3.06 -12.74
C GLY A 98 0.73 -4.03 -11.73
N GLU A 99 0.83 -5.34 -12.02
CA GLU A 99 0.24 -6.41 -11.21
C GLU A 99 0.85 -6.51 -9.79
N HIS A 100 2.06 -5.98 -9.60
CA HIS A 100 2.74 -5.95 -8.30
C HIS A 100 2.12 -4.96 -7.31
N PHE A 101 1.29 -4.03 -7.78
CA PHE A 101 0.59 -3.10 -6.91
C PHE A 101 -0.63 -3.75 -6.24
N PHE A 102 -0.67 -3.65 -4.91
CA PHE A 102 -1.80 -4.00 -4.08
C PHE A 102 -2.49 -2.72 -3.61
N ASN A 103 -3.64 -2.38 -4.22
CA ASN A 103 -4.47 -1.28 -3.76
C ASN A 103 -5.15 -1.65 -2.42
N THR A 104 -4.46 -1.32 -1.32
CA THR A 104 -4.90 -1.65 0.04
C THR A 104 -6.26 -1.06 0.35
N ARG A 105 -6.51 0.22 0.03
CA ARG A 105 -7.77 0.90 0.34
C ARG A 105 -8.96 0.20 -0.31
N VAL A 106 -8.89 -0.02 -1.63
CA VAL A 106 -9.96 -0.69 -2.39
C VAL A 106 -10.18 -2.11 -1.87
N TYR A 107 -9.11 -2.86 -1.61
CA TYR A 107 -9.22 -4.20 -1.03
C TYR A 107 -9.96 -4.20 0.30
N MET A 108 -9.61 -3.30 1.21
CA MET A 108 -10.16 -3.22 2.56
C MET A 108 -11.64 -2.79 2.56
N ILE A 109 -12.05 -1.93 1.64
CA ILE A 109 -13.46 -1.55 1.42
C ILE A 109 -14.28 -2.76 0.97
N GLN A 110 -13.75 -3.52 0.01
CA GLN A 110 -14.48 -4.61 -0.63
C GLN A 110 -14.54 -5.86 0.26
N ASN A 111 -13.42 -6.22 0.89
CA ASN A 111 -13.23 -7.53 1.51
C ASN A 111 -13.00 -7.46 3.03
N GLY A 112 -12.59 -6.32 3.58
CA GLY A 112 -11.96 -6.31 4.90
C GLY A 112 -12.87 -6.71 6.06
N LEU A 113 -14.15 -6.35 5.98
CA LEU A 113 -15.14 -6.81 6.96
C LEU A 113 -15.43 -8.30 6.82
N ASP A 114 -15.52 -8.79 5.59
CA ASP A 114 -15.87 -10.19 5.29
C ASP A 114 -14.74 -11.14 5.69
N ASP A 115 -13.48 -10.78 5.43
CA ASP A 115 -12.29 -11.52 5.90
C ASP A 115 -12.30 -11.71 7.43
N CYS A 116 -12.83 -10.72 8.15
CA CYS A 116 -12.89 -10.70 9.61
C CYS A 116 -14.19 -11.29 10.18
N GLY A 117 -15.14 -11.71 9.34
CA GLY A 117 -16.47 -12.15 9.78
C GLY A 117 -17.29 -11.04 10.47
N LEU A 118 -16.97 -9.77 10.20
CA LEU A 118 -17.65 -8.62 10.75
C LEU A 118 -18.88 -8.28 9.91
N LYS A 119 -20.00 -8.02 10.58
CA LYS A 119 -21.23 -7.64 9.89
C LYS A 119 -21.08 -6.25 9.25
N LYS A 120 -21.21 -6.19 7.92
CA LYS A 120 -21.36 -4.96 7.14
C LYS A 120 -22.70 -4.28 7.48
N GLU A 121 -22.63 -3.00 7.82
CA GLU A 121 -23.78 -2.14 8.14
C GLU A 121 -23.92 -1.01 7.12
N LYS A 122 -25.04 -0.29 7.16
CA LYS A 122 -25.32 0.75 6.16
C LYS A 122 -24.27 1.88 6.15
N ILE A 123 -23.66 2.16 7.30
CA ILE A 123 -22.57 3.13 7.40
C ILE A 123 -21.31 2.67 6.66
N ASP A 124 -21.03 1.37 6.66
CA ASP A 124 -19.88 0.81 5.94
C ASP A 124 -20.09 0.88 4.42
N GLU A 125 -21.34 0.70 3.95
CA GLU A 125 -21.69 0.91 2.54
C GLU A 125 -21.53 2.39 2.14
N LEU A 126 -21.95 3.32 2.99
CA LEU A 126 -21.79 4.75 2.75
C LEU A 126 -20.31 5.14 2.72
N TYR A 127 -19.52 4.62 3.64
CA TYR A 127 -18.07 4.87 3.71
C TYR A 127 -17.39 4.30 2.47
N GLY A 128 -17.71 3.07 2.08
CA GLY A 128 -17.20 2.49 0.84
C GLY A 128 -17.57 3.31 -0.41
N ALA A 129 -18.78 3.87 -0.48
CA ALA A 129 -19.18 4.76 -1.57
C ALA A 129 -18.40 6.09 -1.56
N PHE A 130 -17.89 6.52 -0.40
CA PHE A 130 -16.99 7.68 -0.30
C PHE A 130 -15.52 7.33 -0.55
N GLY A 131 -15.20 6.05 -0.65
CA GLY A 131 -13.84 5.54 -0.74
C GLY A 131 -13.12 5.42 0.59
N TYR A 132 -13.86 5.40 1.70
CA TYR A 132 -13.33 5.28 3.06
C TYR A 132 -13.35 3.84 3.54
N ILE A 133 -12.26 3.43 4.18
CA ILE A 133 -12.19 2.11 4.83
C ILE A 133 -13.08 2.13 6.07
N SER A 134 -13.81 1.03 6.33
CA SER A 134 -14.65 0.91 7.52
C SER A 134 -13.85 1.19 8.80
N VAL A 135 -14.39 2.05 9.66
CA VAL A 135 -13.81 2.35 10.99
C VAL A 135 -13.72 1.14 11.90
N LYS A 136 -14.48 0.07 11.62
CA LYS A 136 -14.36 -1.22 12.35
C LYS A 136 -13.00 -1.89 12.14
N LEU A 137 -12.28 -1.53 11.07
CA LEU A 137 -10.95 -2.04 10.75
C LEU A 137 -9.83 -1.10 11.26
N ARG A 138 -10.16 0.10 11.73
CA ARG A 138 -9.19 1.11 12.16
C ARG A 138 -9.04 1.19 13.68
N SER A 139 -7.86 1.60 14.12
CA SER A 139 -7.56 1.99 15.50
C SER A 139 -7.65 3.50 15.69
N ASP A 140 -7.27 4.27 14.66
CA ASP A 140 -7.42 5.72 14.58
C ASP A 140 -7.81 6.12 13.14
N TRP A 141 -7.48 7.33 12.70
CA TRP A 141 -7.85 7.79 11.36
C TRP A 141 -7.04 7.13 10.23
N THR A 142 -5.80 6.69 10.51
CA THR A 142 -4.87 6.12 9.51
C THR A 142 -4.56 4.65 9.82
N HIS A 143 -4.24 4.32 11.07
CA HIS A 143 -3.75 3.01 11.46
C HIS A 143 -4.87 1.98 11.62
N PHE A 144 -4.59 0.75 11.20
CA PHE A 144 -5.48 -0.38 11.42
C PHE A 144 -5.47 -0.89 12.86
N ASN A 145 -6.58 -1.50 13.27
CA ASN A 145 -6.64 -2.35 14.46
C ASN A 145 -6.29 -3.81 14.08
N ALA A 146 -6.44 -4.74 15.02
CA ALA A 146 -6.12 -6.15 14.78
C ALA A 146 -6.91 -6.77 13.61
N TYR A 147 -8.19 -6.41 13.42
CA TYR A 147 -8.98 -6.87 12.27
C TYR A 147 -8.45 -6.30 10.96
N GLY A 148 -8.14 -5.00 10.94
CA GLY A 148 -7.60 -4.36 9.75
C GLY A 148 -6.25 -4.95 9.32
N TYR A 149 -5.31 -5.15 10.26
CA TYR A 149 -4.04 -5.79 9.96
C TYR A 149 -4.18 -7.26 9.55
N TYR A 150 -5.13 -7.99 10.12
CA TYR A 150 -5.43 -9.36 9.69
C TYR A 150 -5.89 -9.39 8.23
N SER A 151 -6.91 -8.60 7.86
CA SER A 151 -7.39 -8.57 6.47
C SER A 151 -6.35 -8.05 5.50
N LYS A 152 -5.56 -7.03 5.88
CA LYS A 152 -4.44 -6.58 5.06
C LYS A 152 -3.44 -7.71 4.79
N GLY A 153 -3.09 -8.49 5.81
CA GLY A 153 -2.23 -9.67 5.66
C GLY A 153 -2.83 -10.72 4.72
N VAL A 154 -4.15 -10.97 4.83
CA VAL A 154 -4.88 -11.86 3.90
C VAL A 154 -4.83 -11.34 2.47
N GLY A 155 -5.02 -10.03 2.25
CA GLY A 155 -4.95 -9.39 0.94
C GLY A 155 -3.58 -9.48 0.30
N ILE A 156 -2.53 -9.16 1.07
CA ILE A 156 -1.15 -9.30 0.61
C ILE A 156 -0.84 -10.76 0.27
N TYR A 157 -1.23 -11.72 1.12
CA TYR A 157 -1.07 -13.15 0.82
C TYR A 157 -1.76 -13.55 -0.49
N LYS A 158 -3.03 -13.17 -0.68
CA LYS A 158 -3.76 -13.43 -1.94
C LYS A 158 -3.05 -12.82 -3.15
N LYS A 159 -2.50 -11.61 -3.03
CA LYS A 159 -1.72 -10.96 -4.09
C LYS A 159 -0.42 -11.72 -4.40
N GLY A 160 0.31 -12.19 -3.40
CA GLY A 160 1.50 -12.98 -3.69
C GLY A 160 1.19 -14.37 -4.26
N VAL A 161 0.06 -14.99 -3.90
CA VAL A 161 -0.42 -16.20 -4.59
C VAL A 161 -0.77 -15.90 -6.06
N GLU A 162 -1.46 -14.78 -6.32
CA GLU A 162 -1.77 -14.31 -7.68
C GLU A 162 -0.51 -14.11 -8.53
N LEU A 163 0.55 -13.55 -7.94
CA LEU A 163 1.84 -13.34 -8.60
C LEU A 163 2.73 -14.60 -8.66
N GLY A 164 2.29 -15.72 -8.06
CA GLY A 164 3.03 -16.98 -8.05
C GLY A 164 4.20 -17.04 -7.06
N TYR A 165 4.20 -16.17 -6.05
CA TYR A 165 5.24 -16.12 -5.01
C TYR A 165 5.00 -17.11 -3.87
N TRP A 166 3.74 -17.46 -3.63
CA TRP A 166 3.30 -18.40 -2.61
C TRP A 166 2.31 -19.42 -3.18
N GLU A 167 2.18 -20.55 -2.47
CA GLU A 167 1.19 -21.61 -2.72
C GLU A 167 0.08 -21.62 -1.66
#